data_AF-A0A941JNS2-F1
#
_entry.id   AF-A0A941JNS2-F1
#
_cell.length_a   1.000
_cell.length_b   1.000
_cell.length_c   1.000
_cell.angle_alpha   90.00
_cell.angle_beta   90.00
_cell.angle_gamma   90.00
#
_symmetry.space_group_name_H-M   'P 1'
#
loop_
_entity.id
_entity.type
_entity.pdbx_description
1 polymer ?
#
loop_
_entity_poly.entity_id
_entity_poly.type
_entity_poly.pdbx_seq_one_letter_code
_entity_poly.pdbx_strand_id
1 'polypeptide(L)'
;PVPGQNRRPVRHLVGTTFEYIKDLQQTQSTSNSLAPTVTVTQQERTVGTFLTVVPDALDDGQVVLTIAYDDSRLLELKKEPVGTRDSLSFVQQARIAKQGRVQQVQVRPGEPVVIGGYQQSGDSSTRRRLDESAPMLLGGSDASQEQQTLTVVMVTAIPEEGF
;
A
#
# COMPACT_ATOMS: atom_id res chain seq x y z
N PRO A 1 8.29 20.85 -2.70
CA PRO A 1 9.76 20.66 -2.65
C PRO A 1 10.16 19.77 -1.46
N VAL A 2 11.00 18.77 -1.70
CA VAL A 2 11.52 17.85 -0.67
C VAL A 2 12.99 18.20 -0.47
N PRO A 3 13.36 19.01 0.54
CA PRO A 3 14.76 19.36 0.78
C PRO A 3 15.52 18.13 1.28
N GLY A 4 16.76 17.97 0.81
CA GLY A 4 17.61 16.82 1.13
C GLY A 4 19.08 17.20 1.15
N GLN A 5 19.86 16.43 1.90
CA GLN A 5 21.31 16.56 1.91
C GLN A 5 21.95 15.63 0.87
N ASN A 6 23.12 16.02 0.37
CA ASN A 6 23.88 15.17 -0.55
C ASN A 6 24.15 13.80 0.08
N ARG A 7 23.93 12.74 -0.70
CA ARG A 7 24.09 11.32 -0.32
C ARG A 7 23.25 10.90 0.88
N ARG A 8 22.19 11.63 1.20
CA ARG A 8 21.25 11.28 2.27
C ARG A 8 19.88 10.95 1.70
N PRO A 9 19.30 9.80 2.06
CA PRO A 9 17.95 9.48 1.63
C PRO A 9 16.95 10.44 2.26
N VAL A 10 16.01 10.92 1.45
CA VAL A 10 14.82 11.62 1.91
C VAL A 10 13.59 10.83 1.48
N ARG A 11 12.65 10.66 2.40
CA ARG A 11 11.43 9.89 2.16
C ARG A 11 10.20 10.77 2.32
N HIS A 12 9.30 10.67 1.35
CA HIS A 12 7.96 11.23 1.41
C HIS A 12 6.94 10.10 1.39
N LEU A 13 5.93 10.20 2.25
CA LEU A 13 4.90 9.18 2.42
C LEU A 13 3.53 9.86 2.36
N VAL A 14 2.67 9.36 1.49
CA VAL A 14 1.25 9.73 1.42
C VAL A 14 0.45 8.45 1.52
N GLY A 15 -0.25 8.26 2.63
CA GLY A 15 -0.92 7.00 2.90
C GLY A 15 -1.85 7.06 4.09
N THR A 16 -2.52 5.95 4.33
CA THR A 16 -3.44 5.75 5.45
C THR A 16 -2.94 4.59 6.31
N THR A 17 -3.03 4.78 7.62
CA THR A 17 -2.76 3.72 8.60
C THR A 17 -4.09 3.14 9.05
N PHE A 18 -4.18 1.81 9.09
CA PHE A 18 -5.34 1.11 9.63
C PHE A 18 -4.89 0.06 10.66
N GLU A 19 -5.75 -0.19 11.63
CA GLU A 19 -5.58 -1.23 12.64
C GLU A 19 -6.30 -2.51 12.19
N TYR A 20 -5.75 -3.67 12.55
CA TYR A 20 -6.40 -4.96 12.35
C TYR A 20 -6.04 -5.92 13.49
N ILE A 21 -6.91 -6.92 13.74
CA ILE A 21 -6.66 -7.96 14.72
C ILE A 21 -5.68 -8.98 14.13
N LYS A 22 -4.46 -9.00 14.66
CA LYS A 22 -3.39 -9.89 14.22
C LYS A 22 -3.53 -11.29 14.81
N ASP A 23 -3.83 -11.36 16.10
CA ASP A 23 -3.85 -12.62 16.85
C ASP A 23 -4.97 -12.62 17.90
N LEU A 24 -5.55 -13.80 18.11
CA LEU A 24 -6.55 -14.08 19.12
C LEU A 24 -6.12 -15.34 19.86
N GLN A 25 -5.73 -15.19 21.11
CA GLN A 25 -5.36 -16.31 21.97
C GLN A 25 -6.43 -16.51 23.03
N GLN A 26 -7.01 -17.71 23.04
CA GLN A 26 -7.96 -18.13 24.07
C GLN A 26 -7.25 -19.13 24.98
N THR A 27 -7.01 -18.75 26.23
CA THR A 27 -6.45 -19.66 27.24
C THR A 27 -7.58 -20.13 28.14
N GLN A 28 -7.78 -21.45 28.17
CA GLN A 28 -8.72 -22.09 29.09
C GLN A 28 -8.18 -21.94 30.51
N SER A 29 -8.96 -21.30 31.40
CA SER A 29 -8.59 -21.19 32.81
C SER A 29 -8.74 -22.56 33.49
N THR A 30 -7.70 -23.02 34.17
CA THR A 30 -7.68 -24.32 34.88
C THR A 30 -8.54 -24.34 36.15
N SER A 31 -8.99 -23.17 36.63
CA SER A 31 -9.79 -23.02 37.85
C SER A 31 -11.29 -22.79 37.59
N ASN A 32 -11.68 -22.40 36.38
CA ASN A 32 -13.09 -22.22 36.00
C ASN A 32 -13.26 -22.37 34.48
N SER A 33 -13.79 -23.52 34.04
CA SER A 33 -13.99 -23.83 32.61
C SER A 33 -15.05 -22.93 31.93
N LEU A 34 -15.80 -22.14 32.69
CA LEU A 34 -16.84 -21.25 32.20
C LEU A 34 -16.36 -19.82 31.91
N ALA A 35 -15.10 -19.48 32.24
CA ALA A 35 -14.52 -18.14 32.05
C ALA A 35 -13.16 -18.22 31.34
N PRO A 36 -13.12 -18.48 30.02
CA PRO A 36 -11.89 -18.41 29.25
C PRO A 36 -11.32 -16.99 29.24
N THR A 37 -10.00 -16.87 29.33
CA THR A 37 -9.32 -15.58 29.10
C THR A 37 -9.06 -15.43 27.61
N VAL A 38 -9.56 -14.36 27.02
CA VAL A 38 -9.35 -14.01 25.60
C VAL A 38 -8.38 -12.85 25.52
N THR A 39 -7.26 -13.05 24.84
CA THR A 39 -6.25 -12.03 24.56
C THR A 39 -6.33 -11.64 23.08
N VAL A 40 -6.55 -10.36 22.82
CA VAL A 40 -6.62 -9.79 21.46
C VAL A 40 -5.33 -9.00 21.20
N THR A 41 -4.60 -9.36 20.14
CA THR A 41 -3.43 -8.60 19.69
C THR A 41 -3.78 -7.82 18.44
N GLN A 42 -3.69 -6.50 18.50
CA GLN A 42 -3.91 -5.62 17.36
C GLN A 42 -2.58 -5.17 16.76
N GLN A 43 -2.57 -4.94 15.45
CA GLN A 43 -1.41 -4.41 14.73
C GLN A 43 -1.85 -3.29 13.79
N GLU A 44 -1.05 -2.23 13.74
CA GLU A 44 -1.20 -1.15 12.76
C GLU A 44 -0.45 -1.46 11.47
N ARG A 45 -1.02 -1.02 10.34
CA ARG A 45 -0.38 -1.10 9.04
C ARG A 45 -0.66 0.14 8.21
N THR A 46 0.40 0.73 7.67
CA THR A 46 0.32 1.84 6.73
C THR A 46 0.38 1.32 5.29
N VAL A 47 -0.58 1.75 4.48
CA VAL A 47 -0.61 1.56 3.03
C VAL A 47 -0.66 2.92 2.34
N GLY A 48 -0.24 2.98 1.10
CA GLY A 48 -0.18 4.19 0.30
C GLY A 48 1.08 4.25 -0.55
N THR A 49 1.40 5.47 -0.95
CA THR A 49 2.52 5.79 -1.82
C THR A 49 3.72 6.27 -1.00
N PHE A 50 4.88 5.67 -1.27
CA PHE A 50 6.16 6.01 -0.67
C PHE A 50 7.13 6.39 -1.77
N LEU A 51 7.72 7.58 -1.65
CA LEU A 51 8.76 8.07 -2.53
C LEU A 51 10.04 8.25 -1.71
N THR A 52 11.11 7.56 -2.08
CA THR A 52 12.44 7.74 -1.49
C THR A 52 13.37 8.27 -2.56
N VAL A 53 14.04 9.38 -2.26
CA VAL A 53 15.00 10.03 -3.16
C VAL A 53 16.35 10.09 -2.46
N VAL A 54 17.40 9.65 -3.16
CA VAL A 54 18.78 9.78 -2.73
C VAL A 54 19.50 10.63 -3.78
N PRO A 55 19.83 11.89 -3.46
CA PRO A 55 20.63 12.71 -4.34
C PRO A 55 22.13 12.40 -4.17
N ASP A 56 22.88 12.41 -5.26
CA ASP A 56 24.33 12.38 -5.30
C ASP A 56 24.82 13.46 -6.26
N ALA A 57 25.27 14.58 -5.70
CA ALA A 57 25.87 15.67 -6.45
C ALA A 57 27.30 15.27 -6.85
N LEU A 58 27.59 15.36 -8.14
CA LEU A 58 28.88 15.08 -8.74
C LEU A 58 29.73 16.36 -8.83
N ASP A 59 31.04 16.18 -8.97
CA ASP A 59 32.01 17.29 -9.05
C ASP A 59 31.86 18.14 -10.32
N ASP A 60 31.21 17.61 -11.36
CA ASP A 60 30.93 18.30 -12.62
C ASP A 60 29.64 19.15 -12.57
N GLY A 61 29.01 19.25 -11.41
CA GLY A 61 27.77 19.98 -11.18
C GLY A 61 26.51 19.20 -11.58
N GLN A 62 26.63 17.98 -12.13
CA GLN A 62 25.46 17.14 -12.38
C GLN A 62 24.98 16.50 -11.08
N VAL A 63 23.69 16.16 -11.02
CA VAL A 63 23.11 15.46 -9.88
C VAL A 63 22.58 14.12 -10.35
N VAL A 64 23.06 13.05 -9.74
CA VAL A 64 22.49 11.71 -9.90
C VAL A 64 21.41 11.54 -8.85
N LEU A 65 20.21 11.16 -9.27
CA LEU A 65 19.08 10.91 -8.39
C LEU A 65 18.72 9.44 -8.46
N THR A 66 18.81 8.76 -7.31
CA THR A 66 18.21 7.43 -7.14
C THR A 66 16.85 7.59 -6.52
N ILE A 67 15.82 7.11 -7.23
CA ILE A 67 14.43 7.28 -6.85
C ILE A 67 13.81 5.90 -6.71
N ALA A 68 13.33 5.60 -5.50
CA ALA A 68 12.51 4.44 -5.22
C ALA A 68 11.06 4.89 -5.03
N TYR A 69 10.16 4.31 -5.81
CA TYR A 69 8.73 4.50 -5.69
C TYR A 69 8.10 3.18 -5.26
N ASP A 70 7.40 3.18 -4.15
CA ASP A 70 6.58 2.05 -3.71
C ASP A 70 5.12 2.50 -3.60
N ASP A 71 4.21 1.71 -4.13
CA ASP A 71 2.77 1.91 -3.98
C ASP A 71 2.14 0.67 -3.37
N SER A 72 1.26 0.88 -2.40
CA SER A 72 0.60 -0.19 -1.67
C SER A 72 -0.84 0.16 -1.37
N ARG A 73 -1.71 -0.84 -1.44
CA ARG A 73 -3.14 -0.69 -1.12
C ARG A 73 -3.66 -1.90 -0.37
N LEU A 74 -4.59 -1.65 0.55
CA LEU A 74 -5.38 -2.70 1.17
C LEU A 74 -6.41 -3.19 0.15
N LEU A 75 -6.36 -4.48 -0.20
CA LEU A 75 -7.34 -5.12 -1.08
C LEU A 75 -8.59 -5.52 -0.30
N GLU A 76 -8.40 -6.20 0.83
CA GLU A 76 -9.49 -6.70 1.66
C GLU A 76 -9.04 -6.94 3.10
N LEU A 77 -10.02 -6.92 4.01
CA LEU A 77 -9.89 -7.42 5.38
C LEU A 77 -10.77 -8.67 5.51
N LYS A 78 -10.16 -9.85 5.41
CA LYS A 78 -10.88 -11.12 5.48
C LYS A 78 -11.02 -11.58 6.92
N LYS A 79 -12.23 -11.93 7.34
CA LYS A 79 -12.48 -12.58 8.63
C LYS A 79 -12.32 -14.08 8.46
N GLU A 80 -11.34 -14.66 9.14
CA GLU A 80 -11.13 -16.11 9.17
C GLU A 80 -11.60 -16.65 10.54
N PRO A 81 -12.52 -17.63 10.56
CA PRO A 81 -12.96 -18.25 11.80
C PRO A 81 -11.81 -19.07 12.41
N VAL A 82 -11.64 -18.94 13.72
CA VAL A 82 -10.66 -19.67 14.52
C VAL A 82 -11.38 -20.25 15.73
N GLY A 83 -11.34 -21.57 15.89
CA GLY A 83 -11.96 -22.28 17.01
C GLY A 83 -12.89 -23.42 16.59
N THR A 84 -13.48 -24.08 17.58
CA THR A 84 -14.40 -25.22 17.40
C THR A 84 -15.84 -24.71 17.22
N ARG A 85 -16.77 -25.55 16.73
CA ARG A 85 -18.18 -25.19 16.47
C ARG A 85 -18.88 -24.44 17.63
N ASP A 86 -18.48 -24.73 18.86
CA ASP A 86 -19.08 -24.17 20.08
C ASP A 86 -18.35 -22.91 20.61
N SER A 87 -17.21 -22.55 20.02
CA SER A 87 -16.39 -21.38 20.40
C SER A 87 -15.69 -20.79 19.18
N LEU A 88 -16.47 -20.17 18.29
CA LEU A 88 -15.94 -19.51 17.09
C LEU A 88 -15.43 -18.11 17.45
N SER A 89 -14.12 -17.91 17.34
CA SER A 89 -13.46 -16.61 17.30
C SER A 89 -13.14 -16.23 15.85
N PHE A 90 -12.80 -14.96 15.58
CA PHE A 90 -12.49 -14.50 14.21
C PHE A 90 -11.20 -13.70 14.18
N VAL A 91 -10.22 -14.16 13.42
CA VAL A 91 -9.00 -13.38 13.12
C VAL A 91 -9.22 -12.58 11.85
N GLN A 92 -8.75 -11.34 11.83
CA GLN A 92 -8.88 -10.46 10.66
C GLN A 92 -7.57 -10.42 9.89
N GLN A 93 -7.54 -10.99 8.69
CA GLN A 93 -6.38 -10.99 7.82
C GLN A 93 -6.44 -9.81 6.85
N ALA A 94 -5.39 -9.00 6.80
CA ALA A 94 -5.24 -7.92 5.84
C ALA A 94 -4.51 -8.40 4.59
N ARG A 95 -5.15 -8.30 3.43
CA ARG A 95 -4.53 -8.57 2.13
C ARG A 95 -4.08 -7.27 1.48
N ILE A 96 -2.78 -7.11 1.29
CA ILE A 96 -2.19 -5.87 0.77
C ILE A 96 -1.52 -6.17 -0.57
N ALA A 97 -1.89 -5.43 -1.60
CA ALA A 97 -1.13 -5.39 -2.85
C ALA A 97 -0.01 -4.35 -2.71
N LYS A 98 1.19 -4.70 -3.14
CA LYS A 98 2.33 -3.80 -3.20
C LYS A 98 3.02 -3.91 -4.56
N GLN A 99 3.44 -2.78 -5.09
CA GLN A 99 4.29 -2.66 -6.27
C GLN A 99 5.39 -1.64 -5.95
N GLY A 100 6.56 -1.77 -6.58
CA GLY A 100 7.63 -0.81 -6.39
C GLY A 100 8.68 -0.88 -7.48
N ARG A 101 9.41 0.21 -7.66
CA ARG A 101 10.49 0.34 -8.64
C ARG A 101 11.59 1.24 -8.11
N VAL A 102 12.82 0.93 -8.50
CA VAL A 102 13.98 1.79 -8.29
C VAL A 102 14.51 2.21 -9.65
N GLN A 103 14.73 3.51 -9.85
CA GLN A 103 15.33 4.08 -11.05
C GLN A 103 16.40 5.08 -10.65
N GLN A 104 17.45 5.15 -11.46
CA GLN A 104 18.51 6.12 -11.32
C GLN A 104 18.53 6.99 -12.57
N VAL A 105 18.56 8.31 -12.37
CA VAL A 105 18.62 9.29 -13.46
C VAL A 105 19.72 10.30 -13.17
N GLN A 106 20.35 10.79 -14.23
CA GLN A 106 21.25 11.94 -14.16
C GLN A 106 20.48 13.17 -14.60
N VAL A 107 20.50 14.22 -13.79
CA VAL A 107 19.82 15.48 -14.06
C VAL A 107 20.81 16.63 -14.02
N ARG A 108 20.60 17.61 -14.88
CA ARG A 108 21.32 18.88 -14.83
C ARG A 108 20.63 19.81 -13.83
N PRO A 109 21.37 20.64 -13.09
CA PRO A 109 20.77 21.62 -12.19
C PRO A 109 19.75 22.51 -12.90
N GLY A 110 18.56 22.66 -12.32
CA GLY A 110 17.49 23.51 -12.86
C GLY A 110 16.72 22.95 -14.06
N GLU A 111 17.17 21.85 -14.68
CA GLU A 111 16.47 21.23 -15.80
C GLU A 111 15.56 20.09 -15.30
N PRO A 112 14.23 20.15 -15.55
CA PRO A 112 13.33 19.05 -15.20
C PRO A 112 13.57 17.83 -16.09
N VAL A 113 13.66 16.65 -15.48
CA VAL A 113 13.73 15.38 -16.19
C VAL A 113 12.55 14.50 -15.78
N VAL A 114 11.93 13.85 -16.77
CA VAL A 114 10.86 12.86 -16.55
C VAL A 114 11.51 11.51 -16.30
N ILE A 115 11.31 10.96 -15.11
CA ILE A 115 11.89 9.68 -14.68
C ILE A 115 11.05 8.49 -15.13
N GLY A 116 9.73 8.71 -15.27
CA GLY A 116 8.81 7.70 -15.76
C GLY A 116 7.34 8.08 -15.60
N GLY A 117 6.49 7.29 -16.27
CA GLY A 117 5.05 7.26 -16.08
C GLY A 117 4.62 5.87 -15.61
N TYR A 118 3.76 5.80 -14.60
CA TYR A 118 3.18 4.57 -14.07
C TYR A 118 1.72 4.50 -14.49
N GLN A 119 1.37 3.54 -15.34
CA GLN A 119 -0.02 3.28 -15.70
C GLN A 119 -0.54 2.12 -14.85
N GLN A 120 -1.57 2.39 -14.06
CA GLN A 120 -2.28 1.40 -13.26
C GLN A 120 -3.67 1.21 -13.86
N SER A 121 -4.01 -0.03 -14.22
CA SER A 121 -5.37 -0.43 -14.58
C SER A 121 -6.00 -1.21 -13.43
N GLY A 122 -7.20 -0.81 -13.00
CA GLY A 122 -8.05 -1.55 -12.09
C GLY A 122 -9.33 -1.95 -12.80
N ASP A 123 -9.69 -3.22 -12.73
CA ASP A 123 -10.99 -3.72 -13.19
C ASP A 123 -11.79 -4.18 -11.98
N SER A 124 -13.01 -3.68 -11.85
CA SER A 124 -13.98 -4.17 -10.87
C SER A 124 -15.24 -4.61 -11.60
N SER A 125 -15.60 -5.88 -11.41
CA SER A 125 -16.83 -6.44 -11.95
C SER A 125 -17.74 -6.84 -10.79
N THR A 126 -18.91 -6.22 -10.72
CA THR A 126 -19.96 -6.56 -9.77
C THR A 126 -21.09 -7.23 -10.52
N ARG A 127 -21.38 -8.49 -10.17
CA ARG A 127 -22.51 -9.26 -10.68
C ARG A 127 -23.55 -9.41 -9.57
N ARG A 128 -24.76 -8.90 -9.78
CA ARG A 128 -25.92 -9.11 -8.90
C ARG A 128 -26.96 -9.94 -9.64
N ARG A 129 -27.13 -11.20 -9.21
CA ARG A 129 -28.13 -12.13 -9.75
C ARG A 129 -28.79 -12.88 -8.60
N LEU A 130 -29.99 -13.42 -8.85
CA LEU A 130 -30.74 -14.25 -7.89
C LEU A 130 -29.99 -15.55 -7.55
N ASP A 131 -29.26 -16.09 -8.52
CA ASP A 131 -28.34 -17.22 -8.40
C ASP A 131 -27.15 -16.96 -9.35
N GLU A 132 -25.96 -17.45 -8.99
CA GLU A 132 -24.73 -17.25 -9.77
C GLU A 132 -24.84 -17.87 -11.18
N SER A 133 -25.70 -18.88 -11.33
CA SER A 133 -26.01 -19.54 -12.60
C SER A 133 -27.30 -19.05 -13.28
N ALA A 134 -28.05 -18.13 -12.66
CA ALA A 134 -29.28 -17.59 -13.26
C ALA A 134 -28.99 -16.70 -14.48
N PRO A 135 -29.80 -16.80 -15.55
CA PRO A 135 -29.73 -15.89 -16.70
C PRO A 135 -30.05 -14.44 -16.32
N MET A 136 -29.42 -13.47 -17.00
CA MET A 136 -29.66 -12.03 -16.80
C MET A 136 -31.13 -11.63 -17.07
N LEU A 137 -31.84 -12.38 -17.92
CA LEU A 137 -33.27 -12.20 -18.22
C LEU A 137 -34.19 -12.43 -17.01
N LEU A 138 -33.75 -13.18 -16.00
CA LEU A 138 -34.52 -13.41 -14.76
C LEU A 138 -34.40 -12.25 -13.76
N GLY A 139 -33.73 -11.17 -14.16
CA GLY A 139 -33.46 -10.00 -13.32
C GLY A 139 -32.05 -10.01 -12.73
N GLY A 140 -31.49 -8.82 -12.54
CA GLY A 140 -30.14 -8.61 -12.05
C GLY A 140 -29.43 -7.46 -12.76
N SER A 141 -28.18 -7.21 -12.39
CA SER A 141 -27.31 -6.26 -13.09
C SER A 141 -25.86 -6.73 -13.06
N ASP A 142 -25.19 -6.53 -14.19
CA ASP A 142 -23.74 -6.68 -14.31
C ASP A 142 -23.17 -5.26 -14.48
N ALA A 143 -22.28 -4.84 -13.58
CA ALA A 143 -21.55 -3.59 -13.67
C ALA A 143 -20.06 -3.92 -13.78
N SER A 144 -19.40 -3.41 -14.83
CA SER A 144 -17.95 -3.44 -14.96
C SER A 144 -17.45 -2.01 -14.97
N GLN A 145 -16.43 -1.74 -14.17
CA GLN A 145 -15.77 -0.45 -14.09
C GLN A 145 -14.28 -0.66 -14.29
N GLU A 146 -13.77 -0.10 -15.39
CA GLU A 146 -12.35 -0.01 -15.68
C GLU A 146 -11.83 1.37 -15.26
N GLN A 147 -10.76 1.40 -14.46
CA GLN A 147 -10.10 2.63 -14.06
C GLN A 147 -8.62 2.58 -14.45
N GLN A 148 -8.19 3.54 -15.25
CA GLN A 148 -6.78 3.71 -15.62
C GLN A 148 -6.23 4.98 -14.98
N THR A 149 -5.14 4.84 -14.22
CA THR A 149 -4.45 5.96 -13.55
C THR A 149 -3.02 6.05 -14.08
N LEU A 150 -2.65 7.17 -14.68
CA LEU A 150 -1.29 7.46 -15.10
C LEU A 150 -0.62 8.44 -14.12
N THR A 151 0.43 7.99 -13.43
CA THR A 151 1.23 8.81 -12.53
C THR A 151 2.55 9.16 -13.20
N VAL A 152 2.81 10.43 -13.45
CA VAL A 152 4.09 10.90 -14.02
C VAL A 152 4.96 11.48 -12.91
N VAL A 153 6.22 11.04 -12.85
CA VAL A 153 7.20 11.60 -11.92
C VAL A 153 8.19 12.47 -12.68
N MET A 154 8.14 13.76 -12.37
CA MET A 154 9.07 14.78 -12.85
C MET A 154 9.91 15.25 -11.67
N VAL A 155 11.22 15.36 -11.88
CA VAL A 155 12.12 15.88 -10.86
C VAL A 155 13.04 16.93 -11.44
N THR A 156 13.28 17.96 -10.65
CA THR A 156 14.28 18.99 -10.88
C THR A 156 15.15 19.05 -9.64
N ALA A 157 16.47 19.03 -9.82
CA ALA A 157 17.41 19.27 -8.73
C ALA A 157 17.86 20.74 -8.77
N ILE A 158 17.80 21.40 -7.62
CA ILE A 158 18.36 22.74 -7.42
C ILE A 158 19.38 22.59 -6.29
N PRO A 159 20.69 22.52 -6.60
CA PRO A 159 21.70 22.50 -5.56
C PRO A 159 21.73 23.87 -4.87
N GLU A 160 21.64 23.87 -3.55
CA GLU A 160 21.89 25.05 -2.72
C GLU A 160 23.24 24.83 -2.01
N GLU A 161 24.19 25.74 -2.18
CA GLU A 161 25.40 25.73 -1.37
C GLU A 161 25.00 26.09 0.07
N GLY A 162 25.33 25.20 1.02
CA GLY A 162 25.17 25.49 2.43
C GLY A 162 26.08 26.65 2.84
N PHE A 163 25.52 27.62 3.56
CA PHE A 163 26.26 28.70 4.21
C PHE A 163 27.28 28.16 5.24
#